data_AF-A0A6I6ET05-F1
#
_entry.id   AF-A0A6I6ET05-F1
#
_cell.length_a   1.000
_cell.length_b   1.000
_cell.length_c   1.000
_cell.angle_alpha   90.00
_cell.angle_beta   90.00
_cell.angle_gamma   90.00
#
_symmetry.space_group_name_H-M   'P 1'
#
loop_
_entity.id
_entity.type
_entity.pdbx_description
1 polymer ?
#
loop_
_entity_poly.entity_id
_entity_poly.type
_entity_poly.pdbx_seq_one_letter_code
_entity_poly.pdbx_strand_id
1 'polypeptide(L)'
;MSEAKTLLIGGLWKNNSALVQLLGLCPLLAVTSTATNALGLGLATTLVLTCTNSGISLSRRWVPSEIRIPIYVMIIAAVVSCVQMLINAYAYGLYQSLGIFIPLIVTNCIVVGRAEAVASKSSIPLAALDGMAIGLGATSVMVVLGSMREIIGNGTIFNGADLLLGPWAKAMRIEVVHFDSPMLLAMLPPGAFIGLGMLLAAKYLIDNKLKQRAALKAETEAQALPDGKTGVL
;
A
#
# COMPACT_ATOMS: atom_id res chain seq x y z
N MET A 1 -23.15 5.85 9.64
CA MET A 1 -22.43 6.28 8.42
C MET A 1 -20.91 6.54 8.64
N SER A 2 -20.28 6.08 9.73
CA SER A 2 -19.07 6.72 10.27
C SER A 2 -17.87 5.81 10.59
N GLU A 3 -17.85 4.52 10.22
CA GLU A 3 -16.69 3.65 10.47
C GLU A 3 -15.97 3.24 9.18
N ALA A 4 -16.70 2.74 8.18
CA ALA A 4 -16.12 2.31 6.91
C ALA A 4 -15.46 3.46 6.13
N LYS A 5 -16.07 4.66 6.08
CA LYS A 5 -15.47 5.83 5.43
C LYS A 5 -14.20 6.30 6.14
N THR A 6 -14.17 6.22 7.47
CA THR A 6 -13.04 6.65 8.31
C THR A 6 -11.90 5.65 8.23
N LEU A 7 -12.20 4.35 8.08
CA LEU A 7 -11.22 3.31 7.79
C LEU A 7 -10.66 3.42 6.36
N LEU A 8 -11.50 3.70 5.36
CA LEU A 8 -11.07 3.89 3.97
C LEU A 8 -10.22 5.16 3.82
N ILE A 9 -10.69 6.31 4.31
CA ILE A 9 -9.99 7.60 4.24
C ILE A 9 -8.78 7.62 5.21
N GLY A 10 -8.90 6.97 6.37
CA GLY A 10 -7.82 6.80 7.34
C GLY A 10 -6.73 5.88 6.82
N GLY A 11 -7.07 4.74 6.23
CA GLY A 11 -6.10 3.78 5.66
C GLY A 11 -5.38 4.32 4.42
N LEU A 12 -6.06 5.09 3.57
CA LEU A 12 -5.45 5.66 2.36
C LEU A 12 -4.58 6.91 2.64
N TRP A 13 -5.02 7.83 3.51
CA TRP A 13 -4.38 9.16 3.63
C TRP A 13 -3.79 9.43 5.01
N LYS A 14 -4.56 9.35 6.10
CA LYS A 14 -4.09 9.79 7.44
C LYS A 14 -3.20 8.76 8.17
N ASN A 15 -3.35 7.46 7.90
CA ASN A 15 -2.76 6.36 8.67
C ASN A 15 -2.30 5.20 7.76
N ASN A 16 -1.76 5.51 6.59
CA ASN A 16 -1.20 4.51 5.69
C ASN A 16 -0.03 3.77 6.38
N SER A 17 -0.24 2.53 6.81
CA SER A 17 0.77 1.72 7.51
C SER A 17 2.06 1.53 6.70
N ALA A 18 1.99 1.59 5.36
CA ALA A 18 3.19 1.50 4.53
C ALA A 18 4.08 2.74 4.62
N LEU A 19 3.49 3.93 4.82
CA LEU A 19 4.21 5.21 4.91
C LEU A 19 4.51 5.64 6.35
N VAL A 20 3.60 5.42 7.31
CA VAL A 20 3.77 5.91 8.69
C VAL A 20 4.49 4.92 9.57
N GLN A 21 4.38 3.61 9.28
CA GLN A 21 4.86 2.56 10.16
C GLN A 21 6.04 1.77 9.58
N LEU A 22 6.48 2.12 8.36
CA LEU A 22 7.58 1.47 7.64
C LEU A 22 7.41 -0.07 7.52
N LEU A 23 6.17 -0.56 7.61
CA LEU A 23 5.85 -1.97 7.45
C LEU A 23 5.72 -2.29 5.96
N GLY A 24 6.47 -3.27 5.48
CA GLY A 24 6.45 -3.70 4.07
C GLY A 24 7.59 -3.16 3.20
N LEU A 25 8.71 -2.74 3.81
CA LEU A 25 9.91 -2.33 3.08
C LEU A 25 10.48 -3.43 2.18
N CYS A 26 10.41 -4.70 2.58
CA CYS A 26 11.03 -5.80 1.82
C CYS A 26 10.50 -5.89 0.37
N PRO A 27 9.18 -6.01 0.11
CA PRO A 27 8.68 -6.00 -1.26
C PRO A 27 8.76 -4.62 -1.91
N LEU A 28 8.67 -3.55 -1.12
CA LEU A 28 8.73 -2.19 -1.62
C LEU A 28 10.11 -1.90 -2.23
N LEU A 29 11.20 -2.24 -1.56
CA LEU A 29 12.56 -1.98 -2.06
C LEU A 29 12.91 -2.89 -3.25
N ALA A 30 12.44 -4.13 -3.23
CA ALA A 30 12.78 -5.14 -4.23
C ALA A 30 12.05 -4.96 -5.57
N VAL A 31 10.77 -4.56 -5.56
CA VAL A 31 9.90 -4.65 -6.76
C VAL A 31 9.52 -3.29 -7.35
N THR A 32 9.83 -2.18 -6.67
CA THR A 32 9.58 -0.82 -7.19
C THR A 32 10.64 -0.33 -8.19
N SER A 33 11.32 -1.23 -8.91
CA SER A 33 12.21 -0.83 -10.01
C SER A 33 11.43 -0.35 -11.24
N THR A 34 10.20 -0.85 -11.42
CA THR A 34 9.27 -0.41 -12.47
C THR A 34 7.87 -0.22 -11.89
N ALA A 35 7.09 0.71 -12.46
CA ALA A 35 5.71 0.97 -12.08
C ALA A 35 4.79 -0.23 -12.34
N THR A 36 5.05 -0.98 -13.40
CA THR A 36 4.25 -2.14 -13.81
C THR A 36 4.37 -3.31 -12.84
N ASN A 37 5.59 -3.63 -12.40
CA ASN A 37 5.81 -4.67 -11.38
C ASN A 37 5.30 -4.23 -10.01
N ALA A 38 5.48 -2.95 -9.66
CA ALA A 38 4.94 -2.38 -8.44
C ALA A 38 3.40 -2.45 -8.38
N LEU A 39 2.72 -2.16 -9.49
CA LEU A 39 1.27 -2.32 -9.64
C LEU A 39 0.86 -3.78 -9.46
N GLY A 40 1.50 -4.71 -10.19
CA GLY A 40 1.17 -6.14 -10.14
C GLY A 40 1.33 -6.73 -8.74
N LEU A 41 2.45 -6.45 -8.07
CA LEU A 41 2.70 -6.96 -6.72
C LEU A 41 1.79 -6.29 -5.68
N GLY A 42 1.54 -4.98 -5.80
CA GLY A 42 0.66 -4.27 -4.89
C GLY A 42 -0.79 -4.79 -4.96
N LEU A 43 -1.32 -5.00 -6.16
CA LEU A 43 -2.64 -5.58 -6.35
C LEU A 43 -2.72 -7.02 -5.83
N ALA A 44 -1.71 -7.84 -6.10
CA ALA A 44 -1.62 -9.20 -5.54
C ALA A 44 -1.61 -9.16 -4.00
N THR A 45 -0.82 -8.27 -3.41
CA THR A 45 -0.74 -8.09 -1.95
C THR A 45 -2.07 -7.61 -1.36
N THR A 46 -2.80 -6.74 -2.06
CA THR A 46 -4.13 -6.28 -1.65
C THR A 46 -5.12 -7.44 -1.59
N LEU A 47 -5.15 -8.26 -2.64
CA LEU A 47 -6.01 -9.44 -2.70
C LEU A 47 -5.64 -10.42 -1.58
N VAL A 48 -4.35 -10.71 -1.39
CA VAL A 48 -3.88 -11.55 -0.29
C VAL A 48 -4.33 -10.98 1.06
N LEU A 49 -4.10 -9.69 1.34
CA LEU A 49 -4.50 -9.05 2.62
C LEU A 49 -5.99 -9.23 2.89
N THR A 50 -6.83 -9.01 1.89
CA THR A 50 -8.29 -9.15 2.04
C THR A 50 -8.69 -10.59 2.37
N CYS A 51 -8.13 -11.57 1.66
CA CYS A 51 -8.41 -12.98 1.87
C CYS A 51 -7.86 -13.48 3.22
N THR A 52 -6.62 -13.13 3.57
CA THR A 52 -5.99 -13.57 4.82
C THR A 52 -6.65 -12.94 6.03
N ASN A 53 -6.98 -11.65 5.99
CA ASN A 53 -7.68 -11.00 7.10
C ASN A 53 -9.07 -11.59 7.33
N SER A 54 -9.78 -11.94 6.25
CA SER A 54 -11.08 -12.62 6.34
C SER A 54 -10.93 -14.04 6.92
N GLY A 55 -9.96 -14.82 6.42
CA GLY A 55 -9.71 -16.18 6.88
C GLY A 55 -9.25 -16.25 8.34
N ILE A 56 -8.38 -15.33 8.77
CA ILE A 56 -7.89 -15.26 10.15
C ILE A 56 -9.00 -14.81 11.11
N SER A 57 -9.84 -13.85 10.70
CA SER A 57 -11.00 -13.42 11.50
C SER A 57 -12.00 -14.56 11.72
N LEU A 58 -12.17 -15.45 10.74
CA LEU A 58 -12.99 -16.66 10.87
C LEU A 58 -12.34 -17.70 11.80
N SER A 59 -11.04 -17.93 11.63
CA SER A 59 -10.29 -18.96 12.38
C SER A 59 -9.98 -18.57 13.83
N ARG A 60 -10.07 -17.28 14.19
CA ARG A 60 -9.62 -16.73 15.50
C ARG A 60 -10.09 -17.48 16.74
N ARG A 61 -11.25 -18.16 16.72
CA ARG A 61 -11.79 -18.90 17.87
C ARG A 61 -11.02 -20.19 18.16
N TRP A 62 -10.34 -20.74 17.16
CA TRP A 62 -9.62 -22.02 17.24
C TRP A 62 -8.11 -21.85 17.45
N VAL A 63 -7.62 -20.61 17.50
CA VAL A 63 -6.19 -20.30 17.55
C VAL A 63 -5.74 -20.10 19.00
N PRO A 64 -4.88 -20.97 19.55
CA PRO A 64 -4.30 -20.77 20.88
C PRO A 64 -3.33 -19.58 20.87
N SER A 65 -3.30 -18.83 21.97
CA SER A 65 -2.55 -17.57 22.11
C SER A 65 -1.04 -17.74 21.99
N GLU A 66 -0.50 -18.89 22.42
CA GLU A 66 0.94 -19.18 22.47
C GLU A 66 1.59 -19.33 21.09
N ILE A 67 0.85 -19.82 20.09
CA ILE A 67 1.38 -20.12 18.74
C ILE A 67 0.62 -19.39 17.64
N ARG A 68 0.05 -18.22 17.95
CA ARG A 68 -0.78 -17.45 17.01
C ARG A 68 -0.02 -16.99 15.77
N ILE A 69 1.23 -16.51 15.90
CA ILE A 69 2.00 -15.96 14.77
C ILE A 69 2.33 -17.07 13.76
N PRO A 70 2.88 -18.24 14.16
CA PRO A 70 3.08 -19.36 13.24
C PRO A 70 1.80 -19.80 12.52
N ILE A 71 0.66 -19.88 13.23
CA ILE A 71 -0.62 -20.27 12.62
C ILE A 71 -1.07 -19.23 11.58
N TYR A 72 -0.93 -17.93 11.86
CA TYR A 72 -1.27 -16.89 10.89
C TYR A 72 -0.38 -16.96 9.66
N VAL A 73 0.94 -17.17 9.82
CA VAL A 73 1.86 -17.33 8.69
C VAL A 73 1.50 -18.55 7.84
N MET A 74 1.08 -19.67 8.44
CA MET A 74 0.59 -20.85 7.71
C MET A 74 -0.66 -20.55 6.88
N ILE A 75 -1.63 -19.83 7.45
CA ILE A 75 -2.84 -19.39 6.73
C ILE A 75 -2.47 -18.46 5.57
N ILE A 76 -1.58 -17.50 5.82
CA ILE A 76 -1.08 -16.58 4.79
C ILE A 76 -0.38 -17.35 3.67
N ALA A 77 0.49 -18.30 3.99
CA ALA A 77 1.21 -19.12 3.01
C ALA A 77 0.25 -19.93 2.12
N ALA A 78 -0.81 -20.50 2.70
CA ALA A 78 -1.84 -21.21 1.93
C ALA A 78 -2.57 -20.28 0.96
N VAL A 79 -2.99 -19.09 1.41
CA VAL A 79 -3.67 -18.10 0.56
C VAL A 79 -2.74 -17.60 -0.54
N VAL A 80 -1.49 -17.27 -0.22
CA VAL A 80 -0.49 -16.81 -1.19
C VAL A 80 -0.22 -17.90 -2.23
N SER A 81 -0.17 -19.17 -1.84
CA SER A 81 0.01 -20.30 -2.77
C SER A 81 -1.16 -20.41 -3.75
N CYS A 82 -2.40 -20.26 -3.27
CA CYS A 82 -3.58 -20.22 -4.15
C CYS A 82 -3.52 -19.05 -5.13
N VAL A 83 -3.11 -17.87 -4.67
CA VAL A 83 -2.93 -16.67 -5.51
C VAL A 83 -1.80 -16.87 -6.52
N GLN A 84 -0.71 -17.53 -6.14
CA GLN A 84 0.39 -17.86 -7.04
C GLN A 84 -0.09 -18.73 -8.21
N MET A 85 -0.89 -19.76 -7.93
CA MET A 85 -1.48 -20.62 -8.96
C MET A 85 -2.46 -19.84 -9.85
N LEU A 86 -3.24 -18.94 -9.27
CA LEU A 86 -4.16 -18.08 -10.01
C LEU A 86 -3.42 -17.14 -10.98
N ILE A 87 -2.34 -16.50 -10.52
CA ILE A 87 -1.50 -15.64 -11.37
C ILE A 87 -0.85 -16.45 -12.49
N ASN A 88 -0.34 -17.65 -12.20
CA ASN A 88 0.23 -18.53 -13.23
C ASN A 88 -0.79 -18.91 -14.32
N ALA A 89 -2.06 -19.10 -13.94
CA ALA A 89 -3.12 -19.47 -14.88
C ALA A 89 -3.62 -18.29 -15.74
N TYR A 90 -3.79 -17.10 -15.16
CA TYR A 90 -4.43 -15.96 -15.84
C TYR A 90 -3.45 -14.89 -16.35
N ALA A 91 -2.25 -14.79 -15.76
CA ALA A 91 -1.30 -13.72 -16.01
C ALA A 91 0.15 -14.26 -16.05
N TYR A 92 0.44 -15.15 -16.99
CA TYR A 92 1.74 -15.82 -17.12
C TYR A 92 2.92 -14.84 -17.28
N GLY A 93 2.73 -13.72 -18.00
CA GLY A 93 3.75 -12.68 -18.11
C GLY A 93 4.11 -12.04 -16.76
N LEU A 94 3.12 -11.79 -15.90
CA LEU A 94 3.34 -11.33 -14.54
C LEU A 94 4.02 -12.42 -13.70
N TYR A 95 3.62 -13.69 -13.85
CA TYR A 95 4.23 -14.80 -13.15
C TYR A 95 5.73 -14.95 -13.45
N GLN A 96 6.14 -14.76 -14.71
CA GLN A 96 7.54 -14.89 -15.10
C GLN A 96 8.44 -13.82 -14.45
N SER A 97 7.91 -12.61 -14.22
CA SER A 97 8.64 -11.51 -13.58
C SER A 97 8.49 -11.48 -12.05
N LEU A 98 7.31 -11.79 -11.52
CA LEU A 98 7.00 -11.72 -10.09
C LEU A 98 7.12 -13.05 -9.36
N GLY A 99 7.32 -14.18 -10.06
CA GLY A 99 7.28 -15.52 -9.47
C GLY A 99 8.18 -15.68 -8.25
N ILE A 100 9.37 -15.09 -8.27
CA ILE A 100 10.32 -15.09 -7.14
C ILE A 100 9.91 -14.14 -6.01
N PHE A 101 9.10 -13.13 -6.32
CA PHE A 101 8.61 -12.12 -5.39
C PHE A 101 7.28 -12.49 -4.72
N ILE A 102 6.56 -13.50 -5.22
CA ILE A 102 5.31 -13.97 -4.60
C ILE A 102 5.55 -14.54 -3.19
N PRO A 103 6.58 -15.37 -2.93
CA PRO A 103 6.91 -15.81 -1.57
C PRO A 103 7.23 -14.67 -0.59
N LEU A 104 7.74 -13.54 -1.09
CA LEU A 104 8.01 -12.34 -0.26
C LEU A 104 6.72 -11.69 0.28
N ILE A 105 5.55 -12.04 -0.25
CA ILE A 105 4.26 -11.63 0.33
C ILE A 105 4.01 -12.35 1.65
N VAL A 106 4.40 -13.63 1.77
CA VAL A 106 4.20 -14.43 3.01
C VAL A 106 4.97 -13.84 4.18
N THR A 107 6.21 -13.41 3.92
CA THR A 107 7.11 -12.83 4.93
C THR A 107 6.97 -11.32 5.06
N ASN A 108 5.98 -10.71 4.40
CA ASN A 108 5.77 -9.28 4.47
C ASN A 108 5.17 -8.88 5.83
N CYS A 109 5.89 -8.01 6.55
CA CYS A 109 5.49 -7.50 7.85
C CYS A 109 4.12 -6.79 7.84
N ILE A 110 3.69 -6.22 6.71
CA ILE A 110 2.35 -5.61 6.62
C ILE A 110 1.24 -6.67 6.74
N VAL A 111 1.43 -7.85 6.14
CA VAL A 111 0.42 -8.93 6.13
C VAL A 111 0.31 -9.53 7.53
N VAL A 112 1.45 -9.89 8.12
CA VAL A 112 1.51 -10.47 9.47
C VAL A 112 1.05 -9.45 10.52
N GLY A 113 1.50 -8.19 10.44
CA GLY A 113 1.15 -7.15 11.39
C GLY A 113 -0.34 -6.79 11.39
N ARG A 114 -0.99 -6.73 10.22
CA ARG A 114 -2.44 -6.48 10.14
C ARG A 114 -3.27 -7.69 10.55
N ALA A 115 -2.83 -8.89 10.20
CA ALA A 115 -3.43 -10.13 10.68
C ALA A 115 -3.45 -10.18 12.22
N GLU A 116 -2.34 -9.79 12.84
CA GLU A 116 -2.21 -9.77 14.29
C GLU A 116 -3.02 -8.65 14.95
N ALA A 117 -2.91 -7.41 14.45
CA ALA A 117 -3.49 -6.24 15.09
C ALA A 117 -5.00 -6.11 14.88
N VAL A 118 -5.51 -6.48 13.69
CA VAL A 118 -6.91 -6.25 13.30
C VAL A 118 -7.68 -7.55 13.14
N ALA A 119 -7.18 -8.49 12.32
CA ALA A 119 -7.95 -9.69 11.98
C ALA A 119 -8.24 -10.59 13.18
N SER A 120 -7.33 -10.66 14.15
CA SER A 120 -7.51 -11.44 15.37
C SER A 120 -8.61 -10.92 16.31
N LYS A 121 -8.99 -9.64 16.22
CA LYS A 121 -9.92 -8.96 17.14
C LYS A 121 -11.20 -8.47 16.45
N SER A 122 -11.18 -8.27 15.14
CA SER A 122 -12.27 -7.64 14.38
C SER A 122 -13.18 -8.64 13.68
N SER A 123 -14.44 -8.26 13.42
CA SER A 123 -15.40 -9.07 12.65
C SER A 123 -14.96 -9.23 11.18
N ILE A 124 -15.42 -10.30 10.54
CA ILE A 124 -15.04 -10.66 9.15
C ILE A 124 -15.18 -9.48 8.17
N PRO A 125 -16.33 -8.78 8.08
CA PRO A 125 -16.48 -7.68 7.11
C PRO A 125 -15.56 -6.49 7.43
N LEU A 126 -15.28 -6.23 8.72
CA LEU A 126 -14.40 -5.14 9.13
C LEU A 126 -12.93 -5.48 8.82
N ALA A 127 -12.52 -6.73 9.05
CA ALA A 127 -11.18 -7.22 8.73
C ALA A 127 -10.92 -7.25 7.21
N ALA A 128 -11.93 -7.60 6.41
CA ALA A 128 -11.86 -7.56 4.95
C ALA A 128 -11.70 -6.13 4.42
N LEU A 129 -12.50 -5.18 4.93
CA LEU A 129 -12.40 -3.77 4.57
C LEU A 129 -11.05 -3.17 4.98
N ASP A 130 -10.52 -3.55 6.14
CA ASP A 130 -9.17 -3.14 6.58
C ASP A 130 -8.09 -3.67 5.62
N GLY A 131 -8.17 -4.95 5.26
CA GLY A 131 -7.25 -5.58 4.31
C GLY A 131 -7.25 -4.85 2.96
N MET A 132 -8.43 -4.47 2.48
CA MET A 132 -8.59 -3.76 1.22
C MET A 132 -8.03 -2.34 1.30
N ALA A 133 -8.35 -1.60 2.37
CA ALA A 133 -7.89 -0.22 2.56
C ALA A 133 -6.37 -0.14 2.69
N ILE A 134 -5.76 -1.00 3.52
CA ILE A 134 -4.31 -1.04 3.72
C ILE A 134 -3.59 -1.57 2.49
N GLY A 135 -4.13 -2.59 1.82
CA GLY A 135 -3.56 -3.12 0.58
C GLY A 135 -3.54 -2.08 -0.53
N LEU A 136 -4.65 -1.36 -0.75
CA LEU A 136 -4.71 -0.27 -1.72
C LEU A 136 -3.78 0.89 -1.34
N GLY A 137 -3.65 1.20 -0.04
CA GLY A 137 -2.69 2.17 0.47
C GLY A 137 -1.22 1.77 0.24
N ALA A 138 -0.89 0.49 0.39
CA ALA A 138 0.45 -0.03 0.09
C ALA A 138 0.71 -0.04 -1.42
N THR A 139 -0.29 -0.42 -2.20
CA THR A 139 -0.24 -0.40 -3.67
C THR A 139 0.03 1.00 -4.17
N SER A 140 -0.73 2.01 -3.75
CA SER A 140 -0.54 3.38 -4.20
C SER A 140 0.89 3.90 -3.92
N VAL A 141 1.45 3.58 -2.75
CA VAL A 141 2.83 3.94 -2.40
C VAL A 141 3.84 3.23 -3.29
N MET A 142 3.68 1.91 -3.52
CA MET A 142 4.56 1.15 -4.41
C MET A 142 4.51 1.70 -5.83
N VAL A 143 3.34 2.07 -6.33
CA VAL A 143 3.15 2.60 -7.68
C VAL A 143 3.79 3.99 -7.81
N VAL A 144 3.56 4.88 -6.86
CA VAL A 144 4.18 6.21 -6.86
C VAL A 144 5.70 6.09 -6.79
N LEU A 145 6.22 5.24 -5.91
CA LEU A 145 7.66 5.06 -5.75
C LEU A 145 8.29 4.36 -6.96
N GLY A 146 7.61 3.36 -7.52
CA GLY A 146 8.01 2.69 -8.76
C GLY A 146 8.02 3.63 -9.96
N SER A 147 6.97 4.43 -10.13
CA SER A 147 6.90 5.43 -11.21
C SER A 147 7.98 6.50 -11.08
N MET A 148 8.23 7.01 -9.87
CA MET A 148 9.29 7.99 -9.63
C MET A 148 10.68 7.41 -9.93
N ARG A 149 10.96 6.17 -9.51
CA ARG A 149 12.23 5.49 -9.79
C ARG A 149 12.42 5.19 -11.26
N GLU A 150 11.35 4.85 -11.97
CA GLU A 150 11.39 4.57 -13.40
C GLU A 150 11.65 5.84 -14.22
N ILE A 151 11.02 6.95 -13.86
CA ILE A 151 11.25 8.27 -14.47
C ILE A 151 12.70 8.71 -14.27
N ILE A 152 13.23 8.59 -13.04
CA ILE A 152 14.61 9.03 -12.72
C ILE A 152 15.66 8.08 -13.32
N GLY A 153 15.38 6.79 -13.40
CA GLY A 153 16.33 5.79 -13.88
C GLY A 153 16.41 5.66 -15.40
N ASN A 154 15.26 5.65 -16.09
CA ASN A 154 15.15 5.35 -17.52
C ASN A 154 14.51 6.47 -18.36
N GLY A 155 13.94 7.52 -17.75
CA GLY A 155 13.27 8.60 -18.51
C GLY A 155 11.93 8.22 -19.16
N THR A 156 11.42 7.02 -18.87
CA THR A 156 10.16 6.48 -19.43
C THR A 156 9.10 6.29 -18.34
N ILE A 157 7.85 6.56 -18.67
CA ILE A 157 6.68 6.18 -17.84
C ILE A 157 6.06 4.92 -18.46
N PHE A 158 5.93 3.83 -17.68
CA PHE A 158 5.28 2.55 -18.07
C PHE A 158 6.06 1.68 -19.08
N ASN A 159 7.37 1.55 -18.95
CA ASN A 159 8.16 0.57 -19.68
C ASN A 159 7.78 -0.87 -19.27
N GLY A 160 7.42 -1.70 -20.24
CA GLY A 160 6.98 -3.08 -20.01
C GLY A 160 5.47 -3.26 -19.75
N ALA A 161 4.64 -2.22 -19.91
CA ALA A 161 3.18 -2.35 -19.83
C ALA A 161 2.62 -3.28 -20.94
N ASP A 162 3.26 -3.29 -22.11
CA ASP A 162 2.97 -4.19 -23.23
C ASP A 162 3.14 -5.68 -22.87
N LEU A 163 4.03 -6.00 -21.92
CA LEU A 163 4.28 -7.38 -21.47
C LEU A 163 3.27 -7.85 -20.41
N LEU A 164 2.53 -6.92 -19.79
CA LEU A 164 1.71 -7.15 -18.61
C LEU A 164 0.20 -6.99 -18.80
N LEU A 165 -0.23 -6.11 -19.70
CA LEU A 165 -1.65 -5.78 -19.90
C LEU A 165 -2.13 -6.03 -21.35
N GLY A 166 -1.28 -6.61 -22.19
CA GLY A 166 -1.58 -6.88 -23.59
C GLY A 166 -1.60 -5.62 -24.47
N PRO A 167 -2.03 -5.73 -25.74
CA PRO A 167 -1.91 -4.68 -26.75
C PRO A 167 -2.58 -3.33 -26.42
N TRP A 168 -3.51 -3.32 -25.45
CA TRP A 168 -4.26 -2.13 -25.04
C TRP A 168 -3.43 -1.17 -24.16
N ALA A 169 -2.32 -1.63 -23.57
CA ALA A 169 -1.44 -0.81 -22.75
C ALA A 169 -0.40 0.01 -23.55
N LYS A 170 -0.33 -0.21 -24.86
CA LYS A 170 0.51 0.56 -25.78
C LYS A 170 0.11 2.06 -25.82
N ALA A 171 -1.14 2.38 -25.47
CA ALA A 171 -1.66 3.75 -25.41
C ALA A 171 -1.19 4.55 -24.18
N MET A 172 -0.57 3.92 -23.18
CA MET A 172 -0.09 4.56 -21.95
C MET A 172 1.44 4.73 -21.93
N ARG A 173 2.11 4.49 -23.07
CA ARG A 173 3.53 4.84 -23.25
C ARG A 173 3.63 6.34 -23.47
N ILE A 174 4.09 7.07 -22.45
CA ILE A 174 4.50 8.46 -22.59
C ILE A 174 6.02 8.47 -22.43
N GLU A 175 6.73 8.37 -23.56
CA GLU A 175 8.18 8.56 -23.65
C GLU A 175 8.46 10.06 -23.56
N VAL A 176 8.99 10.53 -22.42
CA VAL A 176 9.23 11.97 -22.22
C VAL A 176 10.70 12.34 -22.42
N VAL A 177 11.69 11.51 -22.11
CA VAL A 177 13.11 11.88 -22.32
C VAL A 177 14.03 10.67 -22.53
N HIS A 178 14.90 10.75 -23.54
CA HIS A 178 16.03 9.82 -23.78
C HIS A 178 17.20 10.22 -22.86
N PHE A 179 17.50 9.42 -21.83
CA PHE A 179 18.74 9.56 -21.06
C PHE A 179 19.72 8.45 -21.47
N ASP A 180 20.80 8.84 -22.15
CA ASP A 180 21.86 7.99 -22.74
C ASP A 180 22.76 7.29 -21.70
N SER A 181 22.36 7.29 -20.43
CA SER A 181 23.06 6.63 -19.34
C SER A 181 22.05 6.26 -18.25
N PRO A 182 21.56 5.00 -18.19
CA PRO A 182 20.68 4.58 -17.11
C PRO A 182 21.41 4.82 -15.80
N MET A 183 20.86 5.70 -14.96
CA MET A 183 21.49 6.04 -13.70
C MET A 183 21.29 4.85 -12.76
N LEU A 184 22.22 3.88 -12.81
CA LEU A 184 22.18 2.61 -12.07
C LEU A 184 21.87 2.82 -10.59
N LEU A 185 22.34 3.93 -10.01
CA LEU A 185 22.07 4.32 -8.64
C LEU A 185 20.57 4.46 -8.29
N ALA A 186 19.72 4.85 -9.26
CA ALA A 186 18.27 5.00 -9.08
C ALA A 186 17.51 3.65 -9.14
N MET A 187 18.04 2.66 -9.87
CA MET A 187 17.47 1.32 -9.96
C MET A 187 17.90 0.39 -8.82
N LEU A 188 19.01 0.67 -8.14
CA LEU A 188 19.46 -0.12 -7.00
C LEU A 188 18.70 0.24 -5.70
N PRO A 189 18.72 -0.61 -4.66
CA PRO A 189 18.10 -0.36 -3.35
C PRO A 189 18.35 1.04 -2.72
N PRO A 190 19.56 1.66 -2.80
CA PRO A 190 19.78 3.03 -2.36
C PRO A 190 18.81 4.06 -2.99
N GLY A 191 18.50 3.94 -4.28
CA GLY A 191 17.54 4.81 -4.95
C GLY A 191 16.12 4.67 -4.38
N ALA A 192 15.74 3.48 -3.95
CA ALA A 192 14.45 3.22 -3.29
C ALA A 192 14.37 3.88 -1.90
N PHE A 193 15.46 3.85 -1.13
CA PHE A 193 15.52 4.51 0.18
C PHE A 193 15.48 6.04 0.06
N ILE A 194 16.23 6.62 -0.88
CA ILE A 194 16.20 8.07 -1.16
C ILE A 194 14.79 8.48 -1.62
N GLY A 195 14.20 7.70 -2.52
CA GLY A 195 12.85 7.95 -3.00
C GLY A 195 11.79 7.87 -1.89
N LEU A 196 11.89 6.86 -1.03
CA LEU A 196 11.02 6.73 0.13
C LEU A 196 11.19 7.91 1.10
N GLY A 197 12.43 8.32 1.36
CA GLY A 197 12.75 9.48 2.22
C GLY A 197 12.15 10.78 1.68
N MET A 198 12.25 11.01 0.36
CA MET A 198 11.62 12.17 -0.28
C MET A 198 10.09 12.13 -0.21
N LEU A 199 9.49 10.95 -0.38
CA LEU A 199 8.05 10.74 -0.29
C LEU A 199 7.54 10.99 1.15
N LEU A 200 8.30 10.54 2.15
CA LEU A 200 8.04 10.83 3.57
C LEU A 200 8.15 12.32 3.88
N ALA A 201 9.18 13.00 3.37
CA ALA A 201 9.35 14.44 3.55
C ALA A 201 8.20 15.23 2.91
N ALA A 202 7.80 14.87 1.68
CA ALA A 202 6.65 15.48 1.00
C ALA A 202 5.35 15.26 1.78
N LYS A 203 5.11 14.03 2.26
CA LYS A 203 3.95 13.73 3.13
C LYS A 203 3.97 14.57 4.40
N TYR A 204 5.11 14.66 5.08
CA TYR A 204 5.25 15.45 6.31
C TYR A 204 4.89 16.92 6.08
N LEU A 205 5.36 17.52 4.98
CA LEU A 205 5.03 18.89 4.62
C LEU A 205 3.53 19.08 4.31
N ILE A 206 2.93 18.15 3.59
CA ILE A 206 1.50 18.17 3.26
C ILE A 206 0.66 18.04 4.54
N ASP A 207 0.98 17.07 5.41
CA ASP A 207 0.27 16.86 6.67
C ASP A 207 0.38 18.09 7.60
N ASN A 208 1.55 18.73 7.65
CA ASN A 208 1.74 19.95 8.43
C ASN A 208 0.89 21.12 7.89
N LYS A 209 0.83 21.30 6.56
CA LYS A 209 -0.03 22.30 5.93
C LYS A 209 -1.52 22.04 6.13
N LEU A 210 -1.96 20.77 6.08
CA LEU A 210 -3.36 20.43 6.37
C LEU A 210 -3.73 20.69 7.84
N LYS A 211 -2.83 20.37 8.79
CA LYS A 211 -3.04 20.67 10.21
C LYS A 211 -3.13 22.17 10.47
N GLN A 212 -2.26 22.97 9.86
CA GLN A 212 -2.31 24.43 9.96
C GLN A 212 -3.61 25.00 9.37
N ARG A 213 -4.07 24.51 8.22
CA ARG A 213 -5.35 24.93 7.63
C ARG A 213 -6.55 24.53 8.49
N ALA A 214 -6.52 23.36 9.12
CA ALA A 214 -7.57 22.93 10.03
C ALA A 214 -7.59 23.77 11.32
N ALA A 215 -6.43 24.14 11.86
CA ALA A 215 -6.31 25.04 13.01
C ALA A 215 -6.87 26.43 12.69
N LEU A 216 -6.49 27.02 11.55
CA LEU A 216 -7.01 28.31 11.09
C LEU A 216 -8.54 28.29 10.89
N LYS A 217 -9.09 27.17 10.37
CA LYS A 217 -10.53 27.03 10.18
C LYS A 217 -11.28 26.89 11.51
N ALA A 218 -10.70 26.19 12.48
CA ALA A 218 -11.24 26.07 13.83
C ALA A 218 -11.20 27.39 14.61
N GLU A 219 -10.14 28.19 14.46
CA GLU A 219 -10.05 29.55 15.02
C GLU A 219 -11.10 30.48 14.40
N THR A 220 -11.32 30.37 13.08
CA THR A 220 -12.34 31.15 12.37
C THR A 220 -13.77 30.77 12.80
N GLU A 221 -14.06 29.47 13.03
CA GLU A 221 -15.35 29.01 13.56
C GLU A 221 -15.55 29.38 15.04
N ALA A 222 -14.49 29.40 15.85
CA ALA A 222 -14.55 29.83 17.25
C ALA A 222 -14.80 31.34 17.38
N GLN A 223 -14.27 32.17 16.47
CA GLN A 223 -14.58 33.60 16.39
C GLN A 223 -15.96 33.91 15.79
N ALA A 224 -16.61 32.95 15.13
CA ALA A 224 -17.92 33.11 14.51
C ALA A 224 -19.11 32.80 15.45
N LEU A 225 -18.87 32.25 16.66
CA LEU A 225 -19.89 32.21 17.71
C LEU A 225 -19.91 33.56 18.45
N PRO A 226 -21.01 34.33 18.41
CA PRO A 226 -21.09 35.61 19.10
C PRO A 226 -21.13 35.39 20.62
N ASP A 227 -20.07 35.85 21.28
CA ASP A 227 -20.09 36.20 22.69
C ASP A 227 -21.12 37.31 22.91
N GLY A 228 -22.16 37.07 23.72
CA GLY A 228 -23.03 38.16 24.19
C GLY A 228 -24.52 37.85 24.28
N LYS A 229 -24.91 36.96 25.20
CA LYS A 229 -26.15 37.14 26.00
C LYS A 229 -25.92 36.74 27.46
N THR A 230 -25.07 37.51 28.13
CA THR A 230 -25.13 37.69 29.59
C THR A 230 -25.39 39.18 29.84
N GLY A 231 -26.66 39.52 30.07
CA GLY A 231 -27.07 40.89 30.35
C GLY A 231 -28.59 41.09 30.46
N VAL A 232 -29.06 41.04 31.71
CA VAL A 232 -30.17 41.82 32.28
C VAL A 232 -31.61 41.54 31.79
N LEU A 233 -32.35 40.72 32.55
CA LEU A 233 -33.61 41.02 33.27
C LEU A 233 -34.22 39.72 33.80
#